data_AF-A0A529L9B5-F1
#
_entry.id   AF-A0A529L9B5-F1
#
_cell.length_a   1.000
_cell.length_b   1.000
_cell.length_c   1.000
_cell.angle_alpha   90.00
_cell.angle_beta   90.00
_cell.angle_gamma   90.00
#
_symmetry.space_group_name_H-M   'P 1'
#
loop_
_entity.id
_entity.type
_entity.pdbx_description
1 polymer ?
#
loop_
_entity_poly.entity_id
_entity_poly.type
_entity_poly.pdbx_seq_one_letter_code
_entity_poly.pdbx_strand_id
1 'polypeptide(L)'
;TGPVADAFNAAFQFPNTFRRLFAEGAFNAAFVPLFAKEIETHGTEGAKRFSEEVFGVLFTALLALTIAMELAMPLIVRYLVAPGFADTPGKFETTVRLATVMFPYLICMSLGAMMAGML
;
A
#
# COMPACT_ATOMS: atom_id res chain seq x y z
N THR A 1 23.27 -0.49 -15.81
CA THR A 1 22.56 0.12 -14.66
C THR A 1 23.52 0.24 -13.50
N GLY A 2 23.52 1.37 -12.79
CA GLY A 2 24.43 1.61 -11.66
C GLY A 2 23.92 0.99 -10.35
N PRO A 3 24.78 0.80 -9.34
CA PRO A 3 24.42 0.17 -8.05
C PRO A 3 23.23 0.83 -7.35
N VAL A 4 23.07 2.15 -7.49
CA VAL A 4 21.97 2.93 -6.93
C VAL A 4 20.66 2.71 -7.68
N ALA A 5 20.72 2.56 -9.00
CA ALA A 5 19.53 2.32 -9.83
C ALA A 5 18.90 0.96 -9.52
N ASP A 6 19.73 -0.07 -9.33
CA ASP A 6 19.25 -1.40 -8.92
C ASP A 6 18.61 -1.36 -7.52
N ALA A 7 19.22 -0.62 -6.58
CA ALA A 7 18.70 -0.43 -5.23
C ALA A 7 17.33 0.25 -5.23
N PHE A 8 17.15 1.29 -6.06
CA PHE A 8 15.89 1.97 -6.25
C PHE A 8 14.82 1.07 -6.87
N ASN A 9 15.14 0.37 -7.96
CA ASN A 9 14.18 -0.51 -8.64
C ASN A 9 13.67 -1.62 -7.71
N ALA A 10 14.57 -2.24 -6.93
CA ALA A 10 14.20 -3.23 -5.93
C ALA A 10 13.31 -2.63 -4.84
N ALA A 11 13.71 -1.48 -4.27
CA ALA A 11 12.92 -0.79 -3.26
C ALA A 11 11.54 -0.37 -3.76
N PHE A 12 11.41 0.08 -5.01
CA PHE A 12 10.15 0.53 -5.60
C PHE A 12 9.18 -0.61 -5.93
N GLN A 13 9.69 -1.78 -6.32
CA GLN A 13 8.85 -2.92 -6.65
C GLN A 13 7.97 -3.32 -5.46
N PHE A 14 8.48 -3.20 -4.24
CA PHE A 14 7.79 -3.59 -3.03
C PHE A 14 6.49 -2.81 -2.78
N PRO A 15 6.50 -1.46 -2.58
CA PRO A 15 5.27 -0.68 -2.45
C PRO A 15 4.41 -0.73 -3.71
N ASN A 16 5.00 -0.88 -4.90
CA ASN A 16 4.22 -1.00 -6.13
C ASN A 16 3.38 -2.28 -6.16
N THR A 17 3.90 -3.42 -5.70
CA THR A 17 3.09 -4.66 -5.58
C THR A 17 1.88 -4.46 -4.68
N PHE A 18 2.06 -3.83 -3.52
CA PHE A 18 0.95 -3.52 -2.61
C PHE A 18 -0.05 -2.56 -3.23
N ARG A 19 0.41 -1.53 -3.93
CA ARG A 19 -0.44 -0.61 -4.70
C ARG A 19 -1.33 -1.37 -5.69
N ARG A 20 -0.79 -2.36 -6.41
CA ARG A 20 -1.58 -3.16 -7.36
C ARG A 20 -2.64 -4.02 -6.64
N LEU A 21 -2.32 -4.57 -5.47
CA LEU A 21 -3.24 -5.38 -4.67
C LEU A 21 -4.38 -4.54 -4.07
N PHE A 22 -4.06 -3.43 -3.43
CA PHE A 22 -5.00 -2.63 -2.64
C PHE A 22 -5.66 -1.48 -3.42
N ALA A 23 -4.99 -0.90 -4.42
CA ALA A 23 -5.48 0.28 -5.12
C ALA A 23 -6.00 0.00 -6.54
N GLU A 24 -5.48 -1.01 -7.25
CA GLU A 24 -5.82 -1.21 -8.67
C GLU A 24 -6.97 -2.20 -8.95
N GLY A 25 -7.33 -3.12 -8.04
CA GLY A 25 -8.26 -4.19 -8.44
C GLY A 25 -9.14 -4.76 -7.35
N ALA A 26 -8.56 -5.40 -6.33
CA ALA A 26 -9.34 -6.22 -5.40
C ALA A 26 -10.26 -5.38 -4.51
N PHE A 27 -9.75 -4.26 -3.98
CA PHE A 27 -10.54 -3.38 -3.13
C PHE A 27 -11.69 -2.74 -3.90
N ASN A 28 -11.42 -2.08 -5.03
CA ASN A 28 -12.46 -1.39 -5.80
C ASN A 28 -13.52 -2.35 -6.34
N ALA A 29 -13.14 -3.56 -6.79
CA ALA A 29 -14.10 -4.55 -7.24
C ALA A 29 -15.08 -5.01 -6.14
N ALA A 30 -14.66 -4.99 -4.87
CA ALA A 30 -15.52 -5.29 -3.73
C ALA A 30 -16.27 -4.06 -3.22
N PHE A 31 -15.59 -2.91 -3.11
CA PHE A 31 -16.12 -1.69 -2.50
C PHE A 31 -17.23 -1.05 -3.33
N VAL A 32 -17.03 -0.88 -4.65
CA VAL A 32 -17.97 -0.21 -5.55
C VAL A 32 -19.39 -0.81 -5.51
N PRO A 33 -19.60 -2.14 -5.65
CA PRO A 33 -20.94 -2.71 -5.59
C PRO A 33 -21.59 -2.61 -4.20
N LEU A 34 -20.80 -2.70 -3.12
CA LEU A 34 -21.28 -2.49 -1.76
C LEU A 34 -21.73 -1.04 -1.53
N PHE A 35 -20.94 -0.07 -1.99
CA PHE A 35 -21.27 1.34 -1.92
C PHE A 35 -22.52 1.68 -2.76
N ALA A 36 -22.63 1.15 -3.98
CA ALA A 36 -23.80 1.34 -4.84
C ALA A 36 -25.08 0.80 -4.19
N LYS A 37 -25.02 -0.40 -3.59
CA LYS A 37 -26.15 -0.97 -2.84
C LYS A 37 -26.56 -0.09 -1.65
N GLU A 38 -25.60 0.55 -0.99
CA GLU A 38 -25.88 1.42 0.14
C GLU A 38 -26.53 2.74 -0.27
N ILE A 39 -26.15 3.28 -1.44
CA ILE A 39 -26.85 4.40 -2.07
C ILE A 39 -28.30 4.02 -2.36
N GLU A 40 -28.55 2.84 -2.94
CA GLU A 40 -29.91 2.40 -3.29
C GLU A 40 -30.80 2.17 -2.06
N THR A 41 -30.22 1.61 -0.99
CA THR A 41 -30.99 1.17 0.19
C THR A 41 -31.20 2.30 1.20
N HIS A 42 -30.18 3.14 1.40
CA HIS A 42 -30.13 4.13 2.47
C HIS A 42 -29.86 5.56 1.98
N GLY A 43 -29.87 5.77 0.66
CA GLY A 43 -29.62 7.07 0.05
C GLY A 43 -28.19 7.55 0.25
N THR A 44 -27.95 8.82 -0.07
CA THR A 44 -26.64 9.46 0.03
C THR A 44 -26.11 9.55 1.45
N GLU A 45 -26.99 9.67 2.46
CA GLU A 45 -26.58 9.79 3.86
C GLU A 45 -26.08 8.44 4.42
N GLY A 46 -26.76 7.34 4.10
CA GLY A 46 -26.30 5.99 4.44
C GLY A 46 -24.99 5.62 3.75
N ALA A 47 -24.89 5.91 2.46
CA ALA A 47 -23.66 5.71 1.70
C ALA A 47 -22.47 6.50 2.27
N LYS A 48 -22.69 7.75 2.70
CA LYS A 48 -21.65 8.56 3.37
C LYS A 48 -21.16 7.90 4.66
N ARG A 49 -22.08 7.45 5.52
CA ARG A 49 -21.74 6.79 6.78
C ARG A 49 -20.99 5.48 6.55
N PHE A 50 -21.42 4.67 5.59
CA PHE A 50 -20.71 3.47 5.18
C PHE A 50 -19.29 3.77 4.70
N SER A 51 -19.11 4.81 3.88
CA SER A 51 -17.78 5.26 3.45
C SER A 51 -16.91 5.73 4.62
N GLU A 52 -17.46 6.44 5.60
CA GLU A 52 -16.71 6.85 6.81
C GLU A 52 -16.25 5.62 7.62
N GLU A 53 -17.12 4.61 7.78
CA GLU A 53 -16.79 3.36 8.47
C GLU A 53 -15.71 2.57 7.71
N VAL A 54 -15.86 2.40 6.40
CA VAL A 54 -14.86 1.72 5.55
C VAL A 54 -13.54 2.47 5.58
N PHE A 55 -13.56 3.80 5.50
CA PHE A 55 -12.36 4.63 5.57
C PHE A 55 -11.63 4.41 6.89
N GLY A 56 -12.34 4.44 8.02
CA GLY A 56 -11.76 4.25 9.35
C GLY A 56 -11.10 2.87 9.50
N VAL A 57 -11.78 1.82 9.03
CA VAL A 57 -11.25 0.44 9.05
C VAL A 57 -10.04 0.31 8.14
N LEU A 58 -10.14 0.80 6.90
CA LEU A 58 -9.07 0.73 5.90
C LEU A 58 -7.84 1.51 6.35
N PHE A 59 -8.02 2.74 6.81
CA PHE A 59 -6.94 3.58 7.32
C PHE A 59 -6.22 2.93 8.50
N THR A 60 -6.97 2.43 9.49
CA THR A 60 -6.39 1.78 10.68
C THR A 60 -5.64 0.51 10.31
N ALA A 61 -6.21 -0.32 9.42
CA ALA A 61 -5.57 -1.54 8.95
C ALA A 61 -4.29 -1.26 8.16
N LEU A 62 -4.33 -0.27 7.25
CA LEU A 62 -3.16 0.13 6.47
C LEU A 62 -2.09 0.76 7.36
N LEU A 63 -2.46 1.57 8.35
CA LEU A 63 -1.51 2.16 9.29
C LEU A 63 -0.80 1.07 10.10
N ALA A 64 -1.54 0.11 10.65
CA ALA A 64 -0.97 -1.01 11.38
C ALA A 64 -0.05 -1.87 10.48
N LEU A 65 -0.47 -2.13 9.25
CA LEU A 65 0.33 -2.84 8.26
C LEU A 65 1.61 -2.07 7.92
N THR A 66 1.52 -0.77 7.66
CA THR A 66 2.69 0.09 7.36
C THR A 66 3.69 0.04 8.50
N ILE A 67 3.27 0.22 9.75
CA ILE A 67 4.16 0.14 10.92
C ILE A 67 4.82 -1.24 11.01
N ALA A 68 4.05 -2.31 10.88
CA ALA A 68 4.60 -3.68 10.95
C ALA A 68 5.63 -3.93 9.84
N MET A 69 5.37 -3.44 8.63
CA MET A 69 6.25 -3.61 7.47
C MET A 69 7.51 -2.76 7.57
N GLU A 70 7.43 -1.54 8.07
CA GLU A 70 8.61 -0.70 8.32
C GLU A 70 9.55 -1.32 9.35
N LEU A 71 8.99 -1.87 10.44
CA LEU A 71 9.77 -2.58 11.47
C LEU A 71 10.42 -3.85 10.89
N ALA A 72 9.72 -4.56 10.01
CA ALA A 72 10.23 -5.75 9.35
C ALA A 72 11.06 -5.48 8.07
N MET A 73 11.21 -4.21 7.65
CA MET A 73 11.79 -3.84 6.36
C MET A 73 13.20 -4.43 6.12
N PRO A 74 14.12 -4.45 7.11
CA PRO A 74 15.43 -5.08 6.91
C PRO A 74 15.34 -6.57 6.56
N LEU A 75 14.42 -7.30 7.21
CA LEU A 75 14.20 -8.73 6.96
C LEU A 75 13.54 -8.94 5.59
N ILE A 76 12.55 -8.12 5.26
CA ILE A 76 11.86 -8.15 3.96
C ILE A 76 12.85 -7.92 2.82
N VAL A 77 13.70 -6.90 2.92
CA VAL A 77 14.70 -6.62 1.89
C VAL A 77 15.71 -7.77 1.77
N ARG A 78 16.13 -8.33 2.90
CA ARG A 78 17.12 -9.41 2.96
C ARG A 78 16.61 -10.74 2.41
N TYR A 79 15.32 -11.04 2.51
CA TYR A 79 14.81 -12.37 2.14
C TYR A 79 13.85 -12.36 0.94
N LEU A 80 13.14 -11.27 0.70
CA LEU A 80 12.08 -11.22 -0.32
C LEU A 80 12.40 -10.27 -1.48
N VAL A 81 12.87 -9.06 -1.19
CA VAL A 81 13.00 -8.01 -2.24
C VAL A 81 14.34 -8.11 -2.96
N ALA A 82 15.44 -8.27 -2.22
CA ALA A 82 16.78 -8.29 -2.79
C ALA A 82 17.74 -9.16 -1.97
N PRO A 83 17.55 -10.49 -1.95
CA PRO A 83 18.38 -11.39 -1.16
C PRO A 83 19.87 -11.32 -1.50
N GLY A 84 20.22 -11.06 -2.77
CA GLY A 84 21.61 -10.89 -3.21
C GLY A 84 22.25 -9.53 -2.87
N PHE A 85 21.51 -8.57 -2.30
CA PHE A 85 22.09 -7.27 -1.93
C PHE A 85 22.69 -7.28 -0.51
N ALA A 86 22.34 -8.27 0.31
CA ALA A 86 22.88 -8.43 1.65
C ALA A 86 24.41 -8.58 1.68
N ASP A 87 24.99 -9.14 0.61
CA ASP A 87 26.43 -9.37 0.48
C ASP A 87 27.20 -8.15 -0.05
N THR A 88 26.50 -7.07 -0.45
CA THR A 88 27.11 -5.84 -0.97
C THR A 88 27.00 -4.68 0.05
N PRO A 89 28.11 -4.26 0.68
CA PRO A 89 28.11 -3.14 1.62
C PRO A 89 27.52 -1.87 1.00
N GLY A 90 26.64 -1.17 1.74
CA GLY A 90 25.99 0.08 1.31
C GLY A 90 24.78 -0.09 0.37
N LYS A 91 24.73 -1.14 -0.47
CA LYS A 91 23.58 -1.39 -1.37
C LYS A 91 22.35 -1.83 -0.57
N PHE A 92 22.51 -2.77 0.35
CA PHE A 92 21.44 -3.23 1.24
C PHE A 92 20.83 -2.10 2.08
N GLU A 93 21.68 -1.32 2.77
CA GLU A 93 21.21 -0.23 3.63
C GLU A 93 20.47 0.86 2.85
N THR A 94 20.95 1.19 1.65
CA THR A 94 20.27 2.13 0.75
C THR A 94 18.91 1.60 0.32
N THR A 95 18.81 0.32 -0.06
CA THR A 95 17.53 -0.31 -0.43
C THR A 95 16.55 -0.34 0.75
N VAL A 96 17.00 -0.67 1.96
CA VAL A 96 16.14 -0.66 3.16
C VAL A 96 15.61 0.74 3.42
N ARG A 97 16.46 1.77 3.45
CA ARG A 97 16.04 3.16 3.68
C ARG A 97 15.05 3.64 2.63
N LEU A 98 15.31 3.35 1.34
CA LEU A 98 14.39 3.71 0.26
C LEU A 98 13.04 2.98 0.42
N ALA A 99 13.05 1.68 0.67
CA ALA A 99 11.83 0.90 0.84
C ALA A 99 11.00 1.40 2.03
N THR A 100 11.63 1.70 3.17
CA THR A 100 10.96 2.30 4.35
C THR A 100 10.31 3.63 4.00
N VAL A 101 11.02 4.56 3.37
CA VAL A 101 10.47 5.89 3.02
C VAL A 101 9.32 5.79 2.01
N MET A 102 9.38 4.82 1.11
CA MET A 102 8.39 4.67 0.04
C MET A 102 7.15 3.88 0.47
N PHE A 103 7.21 3.12 1.57
CA PHE A 103 6.10 2.25 1.99
C PHE A 103 4.85 3.02 2.50
N PRO A 104 4.96 4.11 3.28
CA PRO A 104 3.82 4.90 3.75
C PRO A 104 2.90 5.44 2.63
N TYR A 105 3.45 5.65 1.44
CA TYR A 105 2.68 6.06 0.26
C TYR A 105 1.54 5.08 -0.08
N LEU A 106 1.64 3.81 0.34
CA LEU A 106 0.57 2.82 0.20
C LEU A 106 -0.75 3.28 0.83
N ILE A 107 -0.69 3.94 1.99
CA ILE A 107 -1.88 4.45 2.69
C ILE A 107 -2.59 5.46 1.79
N CYS A 108 -1.85 6.45 1.29
CA CYS A 108 -2.38 7.51 0.45
C CYS A 108 -3.00 6.97 -0.85
N MET A 109 -2.33 6.01 -1.52
CA MET A 109 -2.86 5.44 -2.76
C MET A 109 -4.10 4.58 -2.56
N SER A 110 -4.16 3.81 -1.47
CA SER A 110 -5.31 2.95 -1.20
C SER A 110 -6.54 3.77 -0.83
N LEU A 111 -6.37 4.82 -0.01
CA LEU A 111 -7.45 5.77 0.30
C LEU A 111 -7.87 6.55 -0.95
N GLY A 112 -6.92 6.99 -1.78
CA GLY A 112 -7.23 7.66 -3.04
C GLY A 112 -8.02 6.76 -4.00
N ALA A 113 -7.69 5.47 -4.09
CA ALA A 113 -8.43 4.51 -4.89
C ALA A 113 -9.86 4.29 -4.37
N MET A 114 -10.04 4.23 -3.06
CA MET A 114 -11.38 4.18 -2.45
C MET A 114 -12.20 5.41 -2.81
N MET A 115 -11.59 6.60 -2.74
CA MET A 115 -12.27 7.85 -3.14
C MET A 115 -12.61 7.87 -4.62
N ALA A 116 -11.74 7.34 -5.48
CA ALA A 116 -12.01 7.21 -6.90
C ALA A 116 -13.16 6.22 -7.19
N GLY A 117 -13.33 5.19 -6.37
CA GLY A 117 -14.45 4.25 -6.47
C GLY A 117 -15.81 4.84 -6.06
N MET A 118 -15.84 6.03 -5.45
CA MET A 118 -17.08 6.74 -5.11
C MET A 118 -17.54 7.73 -6.21
N LEU A 119 -16.72 8.00 -7.22
CA LEU A 119 -17.01 8.90 -8.36
C LEU A 119 -17.78 8.19 -9.47
#